data_AF-A0A662KJE2-F1
#
_entry.id   AF-A0A662KJE2-F1
#
_cell.length_a   1.000
_cell.length_b   1.000
_cell.length_c   1.000
_cell.angle_alpha   90.00
_cell.angle_beta   90.00
_cell.angle_gamma   90.00
#
_symmetry.space_group_name_H-M   'P 1'
#
loop_
_entity.id
_entity.type
_entity.pdbx_description
1 polymer ?
#
loop_
_entity_poly.entity_id
_entity_poly.type
_entity_poly.pdbx_seq_one_letter_code
_entity_poly.pdbx_strand_id
1 'polypeptide(L)'
;METDIESTFNTSLPPFIRLSPEGFEVGNAKKRFLEVAIYDEQVVRAFWKNGILRCQSADGLRSLRTGKPCRLCRNQRSCTPRIVLYLLFAEEPYRLALSYSSSRNYLAYRRELKLKGLTPADALTRLSLCDHGSWCEVKFQLIM
;
A
#
# COMPACT_ATOMS: atom_id res chain seq x y z
N MET A 1 18.55 -19.54 6.46
CA MET A 1 17.36 -19.72 7.32
C MET A 1 16.29 -18.89 6.62
N GLU A 2 15.60 -19.49 5.65
CA GLU A 2 14.49 -18.84 4.95
C GLU A 2 13.37 -18.72 5.97
N THR A 3 13.32 -17.57 6.65
CA THR A 3 12.14 -17.19 7.43
C THR A 3 10.98 -17.22 6.43
N ASP A 4 10.02 -18.08 6.67
CA ASP A 4 8.87 -18.30 5.79
C ASP A 4 8.04 -17.01 5.76
N ILE A 5 8.38 -16.10 4.84
CA ILE A 5 7.77 -14.77 4.71
C ILE A 5 6.26 -14.93 4.46
N GLU A 6 5.85 -15.97 3.73
CA GLU A 6 4.43 -16.32 3.56
C GLU A 6 3.78 -16.63 4.92
N SER A 7 4.44 -17.41 5.79
CA SER A 7 3.95 -17.65 7.16
C SER A 7 3.82 -16.36 8.00
N THR A 8 4.69 -15.39 7.74
CA THR A 8 4.75 -14.09 8.42
C THR A 8 3.54 -13.21 8.07
N PHE A 9 3.04 -13.31 6.82
CA PHE A 9 1.81 -12.64 6.39
C PHE A 9 0.53 -13.47 6.67
N ASN A 10 0.65 -14.77 6.98
CA ASN A 10 -0.48 -15.69 7.15
C ASN A 10 -1.02 -15.81 8.59
N THR A 11 -0.25 -15.46 9.61
CA THR A 11 -0.64 -15.67 11.03
C THR A 11 -1.38 -14.49 11.66
N SER A 12 -1.14 -13.27 11.19
CA SER A 12 -1.92 -12.07 11.53
C SER A 12 -1.79 -11.00 10.44
N LEU A 13 -2.85 -10.25 10.17
CA LEU A 13 -2.79 -9.18 9.16
C LEU A 13 -1.81 -8.08 9.63
N PRO A 14 -0.74 -7.78 8.86
CA PRO A 14 0.30 -6.85 9.30
C PRO A 14 -0.25 -5.45 9.59
N PRO A 15 0.32 -4.67 10.52
CA PRO A 15 -0.18 -3.33 10.80
C PRO A 15 0.00 -2.38 9.60
N PHE A 16 -0.85 -1.35 9.54
CA PHE A 16 -0.69 -0.30 8.54
C PHE A 16 0.35 0.73 8.97
N ILE A 17 1.26 1.08 8.06
CA ILE A 17 2.07 2.29 8.15
C ILE A 17 1.14 3.48 7.90
N ARG A 18 1.18 4.47 8.79
CA ARG A 18 0.44 5.73 8.61
C ARG A 18 1.37 6.79 8.05
N LEU A 19 0.79 7.74 7.34
CA LEU A 19 1.49 8.89 6.79
C LEU A 19 1.11 10.12 7.59
N SER A 20 2.11 10.90 8.00
CA SER A 20 1.93 12.25 8.54
C SER A 20 2.96 13.19 7.92
N PRO A 21 2.79 14.52 8.03
CA PRO A 21 3.76 15.49 7.50
C PRO A 21 5.19 15.28 8.02
N GLU A 22 5.33 14.67 9.20
CA GLU A 22 6.62 14.40 9.84
C GLU A 22 7.30 13.11 9.33
N GLY A 23 6.59 12.25 8.60
CA GLY A 23 7.15 11.00 8.09
C GLY A 23 6.16 9.83 8.01
N PHE A 24 6.74 8.65 7.87
CA PHE A 24 6.09 7.37 8.03
C PHE A 24 6.01 7.01 9.51
N GLU A 25 4.81 6.75 10.00
CA GLU A 25 4.57 6.20 11.33
C GLU A 25 4.55 4.67 11.23
N VAL A 26 5.58 4.05 11.79
CA VAL A 26 5.83 2.61 11.76
C VAL A 26 5.89 2.12 13.20
N GLY A 27 4.83 1.43 13.65
CA GLY A 27 4.66 1.08 15.06
C GLY A 27 4.66 2.34 15.93
N ASN A 28 5.61 2.43 16.86
CA ASN A 28 5.81 3.59 17.75
C ASN A 28 6.89 4.57 17.27
N ALA A 29 7.46 4.36 16.08
CA ALA A 29 8.53 5.17 15.52
C ALA A 29 8.03 6.05 14.35
N LYS A 30 8.66 7.21 14.19
CA LYS A 30 8.53 8.06 13.01
C LYS A 30 9.81 8.01 12.19
N LYS A 31 9.69 7.82 10.89
CA LYS A 31 10.83 7.72 9.95
C LYS A 31 10.59 8.64 8.76
N ARG A 32 11.60 9.40 8.35
CA ARG A 32 11.51 10.28 7.16
C ARG A 32 11.53 9.50 5.85
N PHE A 33 12.22 8.37 5.84
CA PHE A 33 12.28 7.44 4.72
C PHE A 33 12.21 6.02 5.25
N LEU A 34 11.78 5.09 4.39
CA LEU A 34 11.81 3.66 4.65
C LEU A 34 12.60 2.99 3.54
N GLU A 35 13.38 1.98 3.90
CA GLU A 35 14.00 1.06 2.93
C GLU A 35 13.29 -0.27 3.11
N VAL A 36 12.60 -0.70 2.07
CA VAL A 36 11.67 -1.83 2.14
C VAL A 36 11.83 -2.72 0.93
N ALA A 37 11.54 -4.00 1.12
CA ALA A 37 11.17 -4.89 0.03
C ALA A 37 9.65 -4.82 -0.15
N ILE A 38 9.17 -4.74 -1.39
CA ILE A 38 7.73 -4.74 -1.70
C ILE A 38 7.36 -6.15 -2.12
N TYR A 39 6.81 -6.93 -1.20
CA TYR A 39 6.55 -8.35 -1.41
C TYR A 39 5.31 -8.59 -2.29
N ASP A 40 4.25 -7.82 -2.04
CA ASP A 40 2.99 -7.96 -2.78
C ASP A 40 2.25 -6.62 -2.89
N GLU A 41 1.31 -6.56 -3.83
CA GLU A 41 0.42 -5.43 -4.05
C GLU A 41 -1.03 -5.90 -4.24
N GLN A 42 -1.97 -5.21 -3.60
CA GLN A 42 -3.38 -5.51 -3.75
C GLN A 42 -4.18 -4.25 -4.05
N VAL A 43 -5.08 -4.33 -5.03
CA VAL A 43 -6.06 -3.27 -5.27
C VAL A 43 -7.24 -3.50 -4.34
N VAL A 44 -7.45 -2.58 -3.41
CA VAL A 44 -8.59 -2.61 -2.50
C VAL A 44 -9.59 -1.51 -2.86
N ARG A 45 -10.84 -1.68 -2.45
CA ARG A 45 -11.86 -0.63 -2.52
C ARG A 45 -12.49 -0.44 -1.16
N ALA A 46 -12.65 0.81 -0.74
CA ALA A 46 -13.35 1.16 0.49
C ALA A 46 -14.35 2.30 0.22
N PHE A 47 -15.58 2.11 0.69
CA PHE A 47 -16.61 3.15 0.67
C PHE A 47 -16.84 3.67 2.08
N TRP A 48 -16.54 4.96 2.25
CA TRP A 48 -16.72 5.69 3.50
C TRP A 48 -17.92 6.63 3.36
N LYS A 49 -18.74 6.72 4.40
CA LYS A 49 -19.82 7.71 4.48
C LYS A 49 -19.82 8.33 5.86
N ASN A 50 -19.60 9.65 5.92
CA ASN A 50 -19.49 10.43 7.16
C ASN A 50 -18.45 9.84 8.12
N GLY A 51 -17.24 9.55 7.63
CA GLY A 51 -16.15 8.95 8.43
C GLY A 51 -16.31 7.48 8.78
N ILE A 52 -17.43 6.83 8.44
CA ILE A 52 -17.71 5.43 8.77
C ILE A 52 -17.48 4.55 7.55
N LEU A 53 -16.69 3.48 7.70
CA LEU A 53 -16.52 2.45 6.67
C LEU A 53 -17.85 1.71 6.46
N ARG A 54 -18.43 1.82 5.27
CA ARG A 54 -19.74 1.21 4.94
C ARG A 54 -19.61 -0.07 4.12
N CYS A 55 -18.52 -0.19 3.36
CA CYS A 55 -18.21 -1.36 2.55
C CYS A 55 -16.71 -1.39 2.25
N GLN A 56 -16.16 -2.60 2.15
CA GLN A 56 -14.81 -2.85 1.68
C GLN A 56 -14.82 -4.00 0.68
N SER A 57 -13.79 -4.05 -0.17
CA SER A 57 -13.45 -5.14 -1.07
C SER A 57 -11.94 -5.33 -0.99
N ALA A 58 -11.50 -6.56 -0.70
CA ALA A 58 -10.08 -6.88 -0.60
C ALA A 58 -9.42 -6.95 -2.00
N ASP A 59 -10.14 -7.41 -3.01
CA ASP A 59 -9.66 -7.58 -4.39
C ASP A 59 -10.03 -6.43 -5.33
N GLY A 60 -10.78 -5.44 -4.84
CA GLY A 60 -11.34 -4.36 -5.64
C GLY A 60 -12.49 -4.78 -6.58
N LEU A 61 -12.89 -6.06 -6.55
CA LEU A 61 -13.84 -6.69 -7.47
C LEU A 61 -15.13 -7.10 -6.77
N ARG A 62 -15.09 -7.58 -5.53
CA ARG A 62 -16.26 -8.03 -4.76
C ARG A 62 -16.32 -7.44 -3.36
N SER A 63 -17.51 -7.05 -2.94
CA SER A 63 -17.77 -6.57 -1.58
C SER A 63 -17.54 -7.69 -0.57
N LEU A 64 -16.72 -7.47 0.45
CA LEU A 64 -16.58 -8.38 1.60
C LEU A 64 -17.89 -8.45 2.41
N ARG A 65 -18.66 -7.36 2.43
CA ARG A 65 -19.91 -7.27 3.21
C ARG A 65 -21.07 -8.04 2.56
N THR A 66 -21.16 -8.03 1.22
CA THR A 66 -22.35 -8.54 0.50
C THR A 66 -22.04 -9.63 -0.51
N GLY A 67 -20.77 -9.90 -0.80
CA GLY A 67 -20.31 -10.81 -1.86
C GLY A 67 -20.57 -10.33 -3.30
N LYS A 68 -21.33 -9.23 -3.46
CA LYS A 68 -21.74 -8.71 -4.76
C LYS A 68 -20.57 -8.05 -5.50
N PRO A 69 -20.51 -8.17 -6.84
CA PRO A 69 -19.50 -7.48 -7.65
C PRO A 69 -19.55 -5.96 -7.48
N CYS A 70 -18.41 -5.33 -7.24
CA CYS A 70 -18.27 -3.88 -7.10
C CYS A 70 -18.70 -3.13 -8.37
N ARG A 71 -18.58 -3.75 -9.55
CA ARG A 71 -19.05 -3.18 -10.83
C ARG A 71 -20.57 -2.96 -10.90
N LEU A 72 -21.34 -3.64 -10.06
CA LEU A 72 -22.80 -3.50 -9.99
C LEU A 72 -23.23 -2.55 -8.85
N CYS A 73 -22.28 -1.96 -8.13
CA CYS A 73 -22.58 -1.11 -6.98
C CYS A 73 -23.01 0.29 -7.43
N ARG A 74 -24.20 0.74 -7.00
CA ARG A 74 -24.67 2.11 -7.24
C ARG A 74 -23.72 3.22 -6.72
N ASN A 75 -22.93 2.90 -5.68
CA ASN A 75 -21.97 3.83 -5.08
C ASN A 75 -20.54 3.67 -5.62
N GLN A 76 -20.34 2.94 -6.73
CA GLN A 76 -19.01 2.61 -7.26
C GLN A 76 -18.13 3.86 -7.46
N ARG A 77 -18.71 4.97 -7.93
CA ARG A 77 -17.98 6.24 -8.16
C ARG A 77 -17.49 6.90 -6.87
N SER A 78 -18.17 6.67 -5.76
CA SER A 78 -17.77 7.18 -4.44
C SER A 78 -16.86 6.20 -3.68
N CYS A 79 -16.54 5.06 -4.28
CA CYS A 79 -15.69 4.02 -3.74
C CYS A 79 -14.32 4.08 -4.42
N THR A 80 -13.41 4.85 -3.83
CA THR A 80 -12.08 5.09 -4.43
C THR A 80 -11.21 3.84 -4.31
N PRO A 81 -10.74 3.27 -5.43
CA PRO A 81 -9.77 2.18 -5.40
C PRO A 81 -8.43 2.70 -4.86
N ARG A 82 -7.71 1.86 -4.12
CA ARG A 82 -6.38 2.14 -3.59
C ARG A 82 -5.48 0.94 -3.81
N ILE A 83 -4.22 1.18 -4.09
CA ILE A 83 -3.19 0.14 -4.03
C ILE A 83 -2.74 0.04 -2.58
N VAL A 84 -2.77 -1.16 -2.02
CA VAL A 84 -2.16 -1.51 -0.74
C VAL A 84 -0.91 -2.31 -1.04
N LEU A 85 0.22 -1.85 -0.55
CA LEU A 85 1.49 -2.56 -0.64
C LEU A 85 1.69 -3.39 0.62
N TYR A 86 2.20 -4.61 0.44
CA TYR A 86 2.71 -5.46 1.50
C TYR A 86 4.22 -5.34 1.49
N LEU A 87 4.76 -4.85 2.61
CA LEU A 87 6.14 -4.38 2.72
C LEU A 87 6.86 -5.16 3.82
N LEU A 88 8.16 -5.38 3.64
CA LEU A 88 9.06 -5.74 4.72
C LEU A 88 9.94 -4.54 5.04
N PHE A 89 9.85 -4.04 6.27
CA PHE A 89 10.72 -2.98 6.79
C PHE A 89 11.48 -3.53 7.99
N ALA A 90 12.82 -3.57 7.92
CA ALA A 90 13.66 -4.19 8.93
C ALA A 90 13.19 -5.63 9.29
N GLU A 91 12.88 -6.42 8.25
CA GLU A 91 12.36 -7.81 8.35
C GLU A 91 10.96 -7.95 8.98
N GLU A 92 10.33 -6.85 9.39
CA GLU A 92 8.97 -6.86 9.92
C GLU A 92 7.92 -6.55 8.83
N PRO A 93 6.78 -7.25 8.82
CA PRO A 93 5.74 -7.05 7.82
C PRO A 93 4.89 -5.82 8.13
N TYR A 94 4.59 -5.05 7.08
CA TYR A 94 3.70 -3.89 7.15
C TYR A 94 2.81 -3.78 5.92
N ARG A 95 1.74 -3.01 6.04
CA ARG A 95 0.90 -2.60 4.91
C ARG A 95 0.94 -1.10 4.71
N LEU A 96 0.96 -0.64 3.46
CA LEU A 96 0.87 0.77 3.12
C LEU A 96 -0.23 1.01 2.09
N ALA A 97 -1.29 1.70 2.50
CA ALA A 97 -2.35 2.11 1.58
C ALA A 97 -1.97 3.42 0.87
N LEU A 98 -1.84 3.37 -0.45
CA LEU A 98 -1.45 4.52 -1.25
C LEU A 98 -2.63 5.46 -1.52
N SER A 99 -2.37 6.76 -1.47
CA SER A 99 -3.23 7.79 -2.04
C SER A 99 -3.22 7.70 -3.57
N TYR A 100 -4.07 8.48 -4.26
CA TYR A 100 -4.11 8.50 -5.72
C TYR A 100 -2.76 8.92 -6.34
N SER A 101 -2.17 10.00 -5.85
CA SER A 101 -0.86 10.51 -6.30
C SER A 101 0.26 9.51 -6.00
N SER A 102 0.30 8.95 -4.79
CA SER A 102 1.26 7.90 -4.43
C SER A 102 1.11 6.65 -5.31
N SER A 103 -0.13 6.27 -5.65
CA SER A 103 -0.39 5.14 -6.56
C SER A 103 0.16 5.39 -7.96
N ARG A 104 0.07 6.63 -8.48
CA ARG A 104 0.69 6.99 -9.76
C ARG A 104 2.21 6.88 -9.71
N ASN A 105 2.82 7.39 -8.63
CA ASN A 105 4.27 7.28 -8.43
C ASN A 105 4.71 5.81 -8.38
N TYR A 106 3.96 4.97 -7.67
CA TYR A 106 4.24 3.54 -7.58
C TYR A 106 4.13 2.82 -8.94
N LEU A 107 3.08 3.08 -9.73
CA LEU A 107 2.94 2.46 -11.05
C LEU A 107 4.04 2.89 -12.03
N ALA A 108 4.50 4.15 -11.93
CA ALA A 108 5.64 4.63 -12.71
C ALA A 108 6.93 3.91 -12.30
N TYR A 109 7.18 3.78 -10.99
CA TYR A 109 8.30 3.02 -10.44
C TYR A 109 8.28 1.55 -10.86
N ARG A 110 7.12 0.89 -10.79
CA ARG A 110 6.97 -0.51 -11.21
C ARG A 110 7.29 -0.71 -12.70
N ARG A 111 6.95 0.28 -13.54
CA ARG A 111 7.35 0.29 -14.95
C ARG A 111 8.86 0.45 -15.10
N GLU A 112 9.50 1.30 -14.32
CA GLU A 112 10.96 1.45 -14.32
C GLU A 112 11.66 0.13 -13.95
N LEU A 113 11.23 -0.55 -12.87
CA LEU A 113 11.78 -1.85 -12.48
C LEU A 113 11.65 -2.88 -13.59
N LYS A 114 10.48 -2.96 -14.21
CA LYS A 114 10.23 -3.89 -15.32
C LYS A 114 11.18 -3.64 -16.50
N LEU A 115 11.52 -2.39 -16.80
CA LEU A 115 12.49 -2.06 -17.86
C LEU A 115 13.91 -2.51 -17.51
N LYS A 116 14.23 -2.67 -16.21
CA LYS A 116 15.50 -3.22 -15.71
C LYS A 116 15.46 -4.73 -15.48
N GLY A 117 14.35 -5.40 -15.83
CA GLY A 117 14.18 -6.84 -15.60
C GLY A 117 13.95 -7.23 -14.13
N LEU A 118 13.57 -6.28 -13.28
CA LEU A 118 13.32 -6.49 -11.85
C LEU A 118 11.83 -6.49 -11.53
N THR A 119 11.44 -7.19 -10.47
CA THR A 119 10.14 -7.02 -9.82
C THR A 119 10.27 -6.18 -8.54
N PRO A 120 9.17 -5.64 -7.98
CA PRO A 120 9.20 -4.97 -6.68
C PRO A 120 9.73 -5.84 -5.53
N ALA A 121 9.59 -7.17 -5.63
CA ALA A 121 10.07 -8.10 -4.62
C ALA A 121 11.59 -8.32 -4.70
N ASP A 122 12.18 -8.17 -5.89
CA ASP A 122 13.63 -8.31 -6.12
C ASP A 122 14.40 -7.02 -5.78
N ALA A 123 13.70 -5.91 -5.56
CA ALA A 123 14.27 -4.58 -5.47
C ALA A 123 14.23 -4.02 -4.05
N LEU A 124 15.38 -3.60 -3.52
CA LEU A 124 15.38 -2.79 -2.32
C LEU A 124 14.92 -1.37 -2.70
N THR A 125 13.78 -0.97 -2.15
CA THR A 125 13.11 0.27 -2.53
C THR A 125 13.15 1.27 -1.39
N ARG A 126 13.65 2.48 -1.66
CA ARG A 126 13.50 3.61 -0.74
C ARG A 126 12.18 4.32 -0.98
N LEU A 127 11.39 4.45 0.08
CA LEU A 127 10.19 5.26 0.14
C LEU A 127 10.52 6.57 0.84
N SER A 128 10.12 7.68 0.24
CA SER A 128 10.22 9.01 0.84
C SER A 128 8.88 9.74 0.72
N LEU A 129 8.67 10.72 1.60
CA LEU A 129 7.51 11.60 1.51
C LEU A 129 7.88 12.92 0.84
N CYS A 130 7.02 13.37 -0.05
CA CYS A 130 6.98 14.76 -0.48
C CYS A 130 5.75 15.40 0.13
N ASP A 131 5.98 16.41 0.97
CA ASP A 131 4.96 17.17 1.66
C ASP A 131 4.42 18.29 0.76
N HIS A 132 3.10 18.35 0.61
CA HIS A 132 2.37 19.40 -0.10
C HIS A 132 1.54 20.26 0.87
N GLY A 133 1.89 20.25 2.16
CA GLY A 133 1.25 20.97 3.25
C GLY A 133 -0.02 20.27 3.75
N SER A 134 -1.05 20.21 2.90
CA SER A 134 -2.35 19.60 3.28
C SER A 134 -2.40 18.08 3.07
N TRP A 135 -1.41 17.52 2.37
CA TRP A 135 -1.33 16.10 2.06
C TRP A 135 0.12 15.72 1.69
N CYS A 136 0.45 14.42 1.77
CA CYS A 136 1.76 13.91 1.39
C CYS A 136 1.65 12.86 0.27
N GLU A 137 2.62 12.85 -0.65
CA GLU A 137 2.83 11.74 -1.58
C GLU A 137 4.02 10.88 -1.18
N VAL A 138 3.89 9.58 -1.46
CA VAL A 138 5.00 8.64 -1.39
C VAL A 138 5.72 8.64 -2.74
N LYS A 139 7.04 8.80 -2.70
CA LYS A 139 7.96 8.57 -3.82
C LYS A 139 8.68 7.24 -3.62
N PHE A 140 9.07 6.62 -4.72
CA PHE A 140 9.71 5.32 -4.77
C PHE A 140 11.01 5.47 -5.56
N GLN A 141 12.09 4.91 -5.02
CA GLN A 141 13.40 4.93 -5.65
C GLN A 141 14.07 3.57 -5.46
N LEU A 142 14.55 2.99 -6.56
CA LEU A 142 15.43 1.82 -6.50
C LEU A 142 16.75 2.23 -5.87
N ILE A 143 17.17 1.54 -4.81
CA ILE A 143 18.47 1.80 -4.17
C ILE A 143 19.50 0.73 -4.46
N MET A 144 19.09 -0.52 -4.71
CA MET A 144 19.88 -1.60 -5.36
C MET A 144 18.93 -2.62 -5.99
#